data_AF-A0A2A4WAV4-F1
#
_entry.id   AF-A0A2A4WAV4-F1
#
_cell.length_a   1.000
_cell.length_b   1.000
_cell.length_c   1.000
_cell.angle_alpha   90.00
_cell.angle_beta   90.00
_cell.angle_gamma   90.00
#
_symmetry.space_group_name_H-M   'P 1'
#
loop_
_entity.id
_entity.type
_entity.pdbx_description
1 polymer ?
#
loop_
_entity_poly.entity_id
_entity_poly.type
_entity_poly.pdbx_seq_one_letter_code
_entity_poly.pdbx_strand_id
1 'polypeptide(L)'
;MLNTRSWIAAFVGASLVSIIPVALAESEEGTLSFSKQDAYHSVNNSIEMLTTWARGEYAEHEGEGLFTRHPEDGSVISATIALVNELKQLAAKARAEGDEMKARAYLFSAEATARYAAQMPHLLEDRLAKNAKQRD
;
A
#
# COMPACT_ATOMS: atom_id res chain seq x y z
N MET A 1 -55.80 -17.26 -51.40
CA MET A 1 -54.51 -16.54 -51.52
C MET A 1 -54.77 -15.05 -51.42
N LEU A 2 -54.54 -14.45 -50.26
CA LEU A 2 -54.67 -13.01 -50.00
C LEU A 2 -53.48 -12.62 -49.14
N ASN A 3 -52.45 -12.05 -49.78
CA ASN A 3 -51.26 -11.54 -49.12
C ASN A 3 -51.41 -10.03 -49.00
N THR A 4 -51.64 -9.54 -47.78
CA THR A 4 -51.81 -8.10 -47.49
C THR A 4 -50.71 -7.59 -46.58
N ARG A 5 -49.88 -6.73 -47.18
CA ARG A 5 -49.40 -5.42 -46.69
C ARG A 5 -48.48 -5.36 -45.46
N SER A 6 -47.31 -4.74 -45.71
CA SER A 6 -46.57 -3.70 -44.97
C SER A 6 -46.96 -3.42 -43.51
N TRP A 7 -45.99 -3.11 -42.65
CA TRP A 7 -45.47 -1.75 -42.42
C TRP A 7 -44.35 -1.79 -41.37
N ILE A 8 -43.36 -0.92 -41.59
CA ILE A 8 -42.24 -0.60 -40.69
C ILE A 8 -42.79 0.00 -39.39
N ALA A 9 -42.27 -0.42 -38.24
CA ALA A 9 -42.35 0.33 -37.00
C ALA A 9 -40.98 0.32 -36.31
N ALA A 10 -40.25 1.42 -36.48
CA ALA A 10 -39.08 1.73 -35.69
C ALA A 10 -39.52 1.99 -34.23
N PHE A 11 -38.97 1.24 -33.28
CA PHE A 11 -39.12 1.56 -31.87
C PHE A 11 -37.86 2.30 -31.40
N VAL A 12 -38.06 3.60 -31.17
CA VAL A 12 -37.18 4.50 -30.43
C VAL A 12 -37.12 4.00 -28.98
N GLY A 13 -36.01 3.38 -28.61
CA GLY A 13 -35.72 3.00 -27.22
C GLY A 13 -35.08 4.17 -26.49
N ALA A 14 -35.92 4.96 -25.82
CA ALA A 14 -35.50 6.04 -24.95
C ALA A 14 -34.69 5.54 -23.74
N SER A 15 -33.60 6.26 -23.50
CA SER A 15 -32.83 6.46 -22.26
C SER A 15 -33.39 5.86 -20.97
N LEU A 16 -32.62 4.95 -20.37
CA LEU A 16 -32.51 4.82 -18.91
C LEU A 16 -31.05 5.02 -18.54
N VAL A 17 -30.68 6.28 -18.31
CA VAL A 17 -29.48 6.63 -17.54
C VAL A 17 -29.74 6.10 -16.14
N SER A 18 -29.23 4.90 -15.87
CA SER A 18 -29.20 4.36 -14.51
C SER A 18 -28.26 5.24 -13.71
N ILE A 19 -28.84 6.03 -12.79
CA ILE A 19 -28.12 6.72 -11.73
C ILE A 19 -27.53 5.61 -10.86
N ILE A 20 -26.29 5.21 -11.13
CA ILE A 20 -25.53 4.35 -10.23
C ILE A 20 -25.25 5.22 -9.00
N PRO A 21 -25.74 4.85 -7.80
CA PRO A 21 -25.27 5.51 -6.60
C PRO A 21 -23.78 5.21 -6.51
N VAL A 22 -22.95 6.24 -6.72
CA VAL A 22 -21.55 6.24 -6.31
C VAL A 22 -21.59 6.08 -4.79
N ALA A 23 -21.44 4.84 -4.34
CA ALA A 23 -21.11 4.58 -2.95
C ALA A 23 -19.81 5.35 -2.70
N LEU A 24 -19.91 6.39 -1.87
CA LEU A 24 -18.76 7.08 -1.30
C LEU A 24 -17.83 5.99 -0.76
N ALA A 25 -16.69 5.82 -1.41
CA ALA A 25 -15.53 5.21 -0.78
C ALA A 25 -15.10 6.19 0.31
N GLU A 26 -15.73 6.07 1.49
CA GLU A 26 -15.18 6.65 2.71
C GLU A 26 -13.76 6.07 2.84
N SER A 27 -12.80 6.97 2.81
CA SER A 27 -11.39 6.65 2.94
C SER A 27 -11.20 5.91 4.27
N GLU A 28 -10.99 4.60 4.17
CA GLU A 28 -10.50 3.73 5.24
C GLU A 28 -9.05 4.07 5.61
N GLU A 29 -8.74 5.36 5.82
CA GLU A 29 -7.52 5.84 6.45
C GLU A 29 -7.61 5.59 7.96
N GLY A 30 -7.68 4.32 8.37
CA GLY A 30 -7.71 3.99 9.80
C GLY A 30 -8.06 2.55 10.17
N THR A 31 -8.66 1.77 9.27
CA THR A 31 -8.89 0.35 9.55
C THR A 31 -7.60 -0.44 9.37
N LEU A 32 -7.25 -1.22 10.39
CA LEU A 32 -6.08 -2.09 10.36
C LEU A 32 -6.26 -3.13 9.25
N SER A 33 -5.26 -3.30 8.39
CA SER A 33 -5.32 -4.16 7.19
C SER A 33 -5.79 -5.60 7.49
N PHE A 34 -5.51 -6.08 8.70
CA PHE A 34 -5.88 -7.41 9.17
C PHE A 34 -7.36 -7.57 9.52
N SER A 35 -8.12 -6.49 9.72
CA SER A 35 -9.55 -6.56 10.08
C SER A 35 -10.47 -6.62 8.86
N LYS A 36 -9.93 -6.58 7.64
CA LYS A 36 -10.71 -6.60 6.39
C LYS A 36 -11.12 -8.03 6.01
N GLN A 37 -12.24 -8.14 5.29
CA GLN A 37 -12.85 -9.42 4.87
C GLN A 37 -11.90 -10.27 4.02
N ASP A 38 -11.01 -9.62 3.26
CA ASP A 38 -9.80 -10.21 2.66
C ASP A 38 -8.55 -9.56 3.24
N ALA A 39 -8.23 -9.92 4.48
CA ALA A 39 -7.05 -9.44 5.20
C ALA A 39 -5.75 -9.68 4.42
N TYR A 40 -5.65 -10.80 3.68
CA TYR A 40 -4.43 -11.15 2.97
C TYR A 40 -4.17 -10.19 1.80
N HIS A 41 -5.19 -9.95 0.97
CA HIS A 41 -5.10 -8.99 -0.12
C HIS A 41 -4.90 -7.57 0.41
N SER A 42 -5.63 -7.17 1.46
CA SER A 42 -5.46 -5.84 2.05
C SER A 42 -4.06 -5.61 2.61
N VAL A 43 -3.48 -6.59 3.31
CA VAL A 43 -2.13 -6.48 3.89
C VAL A 43 -1.09 -6.40 2.78
N ASN A 44 -1.19 -7.22 1.73
CA ASN A 44 -0.27 -7.13 0.60
C ASN A 44 -0.29 -5.76 -0.09
N ASN A 45 -1.48 -5.20 -0.33
CA ASN A 45 -1.61 -3.87 -0.90
C ASN A 45 -1.01 -2.80 0.02
N SER A 46 -1.26 -2.93 1.33
CA SER A 46 -0.66 -2.02 2.33
C SER A 46 0.86 -2.09 2.31
N ILE A 47 1.45 -3.30 2.28
CA ILE A 47 2.91 -3.49 2.18
C ILE A 47 3.46 -2.79 0.93
N GLU A 48 2.81 -2.94 -0.23
CA GLU A 48 3.27 -2.33 -1.48
C GLU A 48 3.22 -0.81 -1.45
N MET A 49 2.12 -0.24 -0.95
CA MET A 49 2.00 1.21 -0.77
C MET A 49 3.06 1.75 0.20
N LEU A 50 3.22 1.12 1.36
CA LEU A 50 4.19 1.54 2.38
C LEU A 50 5.63 1.39 1.91
N THR A 51 5.96 0.32 1.18
CA THR A 51 7.29 0.13 0.61
C THR A 51 7.61 1.19 -0.45
N THR A 52 6.61 1.54 -1.26
CA THR A 52 6.74 2.62 -2.26
C THR A 52 6.94 3.96 -1.57
N TRP A 53 6.15 4.25 -0.54
CA TRP A 53 6.32 5.45 0.28
C TRP A 53 7.71 5.52 0.91
N ALA A 54 8.15 4.45 1.59
CA ALA A 54 9.47 4.39 2.22
C ALA A 54 10.63 4.63 1.23
N ARG A 55 10.50 4.16 -0.02
CA ARG A 55 11.48 4.45 -1.07
C ARG A 55 11.43 5.92 -1.51
N GLY A 56 10.24 6.51 -1.60
CA GLY A 56 10.06 7.93 -1.89
C GLY A 56 10.71 8.80 -0.84
N GLU A 57 10.36 8.57 0.43
CA GLU A 57 10.95 9.25 1.59
C GLU A 57 12.47 9.12 1.64
N TYR A 58 12.99 7.90 1.39
CA TYR A 58 14.43 7.70 1.33
C TYR A 58 15.08 8.56 0.23
N ALA A 59 14.54 8.55 -0.99
CA ALA A 59 15.09 9.29 -2.11
C ALA A 59 15.02 10.82 -1.90
N GLU A 60 13.93 11.30 -1.30
CA GLU A 60 13.76 12.71 -0.94
C GLU A 60 14.85 13.16 0.04
N HIS A 61 14.99 12.48 1.18
CA HIS A 61 15.95 12.84 2.22
C HIS A 61 17.40 12.59 1.79
N GLU A 62 17.66 11.63 0.89
CA GLU A 62 18.96 11.49 0.23
C GLU A 62 19.28 12.74 -0.61
N GLY A 63 18.31 13.24 -1.38
CA GLY A 63 18.42 14.48 -2.16
C GLY A 63 18.69 15.72 -1.32
N GLU A 64 18.16 15.78 -0.09
CA GLU A 64 18.45 16.83 0.90
C GLU A 64 19.79 16.65 1.63
N GLY A 65 20.51 15.57 1.31
CA GLY A 65 21.80 15.22 1.89
C GLY A 65 21.72 14.71 3.32
N LEU A 66 20.54 14.33 3.83
CA LEU A 66 20.40 13.76 5.18
C LEU A 66 21.26 12.51 5.33
N PHE A 67 21.18 11.59 4.37
CA PHE A 67 21.94 10.34 4.41
C PHE A 67 23.39 10.49 3.96
N THR A 68 23.74 11.56 3.24
CA THR A 68 25.15 11.92 3.04
C THR A 68 25.82 12.32 4.35
N ARG A 69 25.08 13.01 5.25
CA ARG A 69 25.55 13.38 6.59
C ARG A 69 25.43 12.22 7.60
N HIS A 70 24.49 11.31 7.38
CA HIS A 70 24.17 10.18 8.26
C HIS A 70 24.09 8.86 7.47
N PRO A 71 25.22 8.38 6.91
CA PRO A 71 25.22 7.22 6.01
C PRO A 71 24.85 5.90 6.70
N GLU A 72 25.14 5.78 7.99
CA GLU A 72 24.74 4.61 8.78
C GLU A 72 23.22 4.51 8.90
N ASP A 73 22.54 5.61 9.23
CA ASP A 73 21.08 5.64 9.32
C ASP A 73 20.44 5.33 7.95
N GLY A 74 20.98 5.91 6.85
CA GLY A 74 20.52 5.60 5.48
C GLY A 74 20.68 4.11 5.12
N SER A 75 21.79 3.50 5.52
CA SER A 75 22.02 2.06 5.30
C SER A 75 21.01 1.18 6.04
N VAL A 76 20.63 1.55 7.27
CA VAL A 76 19.60 0.83 8.04
C VAL A 76 18.23 0.94 7.36
N ILE A 77 17.87 2.10 6.82
CA ILE A 77 16.59 2.28 6.11
C ILE A 77 16.55 1.40 4.86
N SER A 78 17.61 1.43 4.06
CA SER A 78 17.74 0.57 2.87
C SER A 78 17.65 -0.92 3.21
N ALA A 79 18.34 -1.36 4.26
CA ALA A 79 18.28 -2.74 4.74
C ALA A 79 16.88 -3.12 5.24
N THR A 80 16.17 -2.20 5.90
CA THR A 80 14.80 -2.41 6.36
C THR A 80 13.83 -2.57 5.19
N ILE A 81 13.97 -1.76 4.12
CA ILE A 81 13.21 -1.92 2.87
C ILE A 81 13.50 -3.28 2.21
N ALA A 82 14.75 -3.74 2.23
CA ALA A 82 15.11 -5.06 1.73
C ALA A 82 14.46 -6.20 2.53
N LEU A 83 14.44 -6.08 3.86
CA LEU A 83 13.80 -7.04 4.77
C LEU A 83 12.29 -7.21 4.49
N VAL A 84 11.59 -6.13 4.11
CA VAL A 84 10.18 -6.23 3.69
C VAL A 84 10.01 -7.22 2.53
N ASN A 85 10.90 -7.16 1.52
CA ASN A 85 10.83 -8.06 0.38
C ASN A 85 11.16 -9.52 0.76
N GLU A 86 12.14 -9.72 1.64
CA GLU A 86 12.46 -11.04 2.16
C GLU A 86 11.24 -11.66 2.89
N LEU A 87 10.57 -10.88 3.74
CA LEU A 87 9.38 -11.32 4.45
C LEU A 87 8.22 -11.65 3.48
N LYS A 88 8.03 -10.89 2.40
CA LYS A 88 7.07 -11.23 1.33
C LYS A 88 7.40 -12.58 0.67
N GLN A 89 8.68 -12.84 0.38
CA GLN A 89 9.12 -14.11 -0.22
C GLN A 89 8.91 -15.29 0.74
N LEU A 90 9.21 -15.11 2.03
CA LEU A 90 8.97 -16.12 3.06
C LEU A 90 7.47 -16.40 3.25
N ALA A 91 6.61 -15.37 3.18
CA ALA A 91 5.17 -15.53 3.20
C ALA A 91 4.67 -16.37 2.01
N ALA A 92 5.13 -16.04 0.80
CA ALA A 92 4.76 -16.76 -0.42
C ALA A 92 5.21 -18.24 -0.36
N LYS A 93 6.43 -18.49 0.13
CA LYS A 93 6.95 -19.84 0.34
C LYS A 93 6.10 -20.64 1.34
N ALA A 94 5.82 -20.07 2.52
CA ALA A 94 5.00 -20.74 3.53
C ALA A 94 3.59 -21.07 3.01
N ARG A 95 3.01 -20.18 2.20
CA ARG A 95 1.72 -20.43 1.54
C ARG A 95 1.78 -21.56 0.52
N ALA A 96 2.85 -21.64 -0.28
CA ALA A 96 3.06 -22.73 -1.22
C ALA A 96 3.23 -24.09 -0.51
N GLU A 97 3.73 -24.08 0.72
CA GLU A 97 3.85 -25.25 1.61
C GLU A 97 2.53 -25.59 2.34
N GLY A 98 1.47 -24.78 2.19
CA GLY A 98 0.18 -24.94 2.88
C GLY A 98 0.15 -24.45 4.33
N ASP A 99 1.21 -23.78 4.79
CA ASP A 99 1.31 -23.22 6.13
C ASP A 99 0.77 -21.78 6.17
N GLU A 100 -0.57 -21.67 6.19
CA GLU A 100 -1.28 -20.40 6.17
C GLU A 100 -1.03 -19.53 7.42
N MET A 101 -0.80 -20.14 8.58
CA MET A 101 -0.50 -19.41 9.81
C MET A 101 0.85 -18.71 9.69
N LYS A 102 1.87 -19.43 9.25
CA LYS A 102 3.22 -18.90 9.06
C LYS A 102 3.27 -17.87 7.93
N ALA A 103 2.56 -18.11 6.83
CA ALA A 103 2.42 -17.14 5.75
C ALA A 103 1.85 -15.81 6.25
N ARG A 104 0.80 -15.88 7.07
CA ARG A 104 0.17 -14.69 7.67
C ARG A 104 1.11 -13.97 8.63
N ALA A 105 1.85 -14.70 9.46
CA ALA A 105 2.83 -14.11 10.36
C ALA A 105 3.88 -13.30 9.59
N TYR A 106 4.44 -13.87 8.52
CA TYR A 106 5.41 -13.16 7.68
C TYR A 106 4.82 -11.92 7.01
N LEU A 107 3.57 -11.95 6.54
CA LEU A 107 2.94 -10.77 5.95
C LEU A 107 2.73 -9.65 6.98
N PHE A 108 2.27 -9.96 8.18
CA PHE A 108 2.12 -8.93 9.21
C PHE A 108 3.48 -8.35 9.63
N SER A 109 4.52 -9.19 9.72
CA SER A 109 5.88 -8.71 9.93
C SER A 109 6.35 -7.81 8.79
N ALA A 110 6.05 -8.15 7.53
CA ALA A 110 6.39 -7.31 6.38
C ALA A 110 5.69 -5.95 6.43
N GLU A 111 4.40 -5.92 6.77
CA GLU A 111 3.64 -4.68 6.91
C GLU A 111 4.20 -3.79 8.02
N ALA A 112 4.44 -4.35 9.21
CA ALA A 112 5.04 -3.61 10.31
C ALA A 112 6.43 -3.06 9.96
N THR A 113 7.25 -3.86 9.27
CA THR A 113 8.58 -3.45 8.80
C THR A 113 8.49 -2.32 7.78
N ALA A 114 7.53 -2.38 6.85
CA ALA A 114 7.31 -1.33 5.85
C ALA A 114 6.83 -0.02 6.49
N ARG A 115 5.93 -0.10 7.48
CA ARG A 115 5.52 1.08 8.28
C ARG A 115 6.71 1.71 8.99
N TYR A 116 7.56 0.89 9.60
CA TYR A 116 8.75 1.39 10.29
C TYR A 116 9.71 2.06 9.31
N ALA A 117 10.04 1.41 8.19
CA ALA A 117 10.91 1.97 7.15
C ALA A 117 10.42 3.33 6.64
N ALA A 118 9.11 3.49 6.44
CA ALA A 118 8.49 4.73 6.00
C ALA A 118 8.64 5.89 7.00
N GLN A 119 8.77 5.60 8.29
CA GLN A 119 8.88 6.62 9.35
C GLN A 119 10.32 6.97 9.71
N MET A 120 11.27 6.08 9.43
CA MET A 120 12.67 6.22 9.87
C MET A 120 13.34 7.54 9.44
N PRO A 121 13.17 8.06 8.21
CA PRO A 121 13.72 9.36 7.82
C PRO A 121 13.29 10.48 8.77
N HIS A 122 11.98 10.63 9.02
CA HIS A 122 11.47 11.66 9.93
C HIS A 122 11.88 11.45 11.39
N LEU A 123 11.98 10.20 11.86
CA LEU A 123 12.48 9.91 13.20
C LEU A 123 13.94 10.36 13.36
N LEU A 124 14.74 10.26 12.30
CA LEU A 124 16.10 10.78 12.28
C LEU A 124 16.09 12.31 12.33
N GLU A 125 15.30 12.98 11.51
CA GLU A 125 15.16 14.44 11.52
C GLU A 125 14.76 14.96 12.90
N ASP A 126 13.73 14.36 13.50
CA ASP A 126 13.27 14.69 14.85
C ASP A 126 14.37 14.54 15.89
N ARG A 127 15.15 13.45 15.81
CA ARG A 127 16.30 13.21 16.71
C ARG A 127 17.34 14.32 16.55
N LEU A 128 17.68 14.70 15.32
CA LEU A 128 18.66 15.74 15.03
C LEU A 128 18.18 17.13 15.49
N ALA A 129 16.92 17.48 15.24
CA ALA A 129 16.32 18.73 15.67
C ALA A 129 16.28 18.86 17.20
N LYS A 130 15.96 17.77 17.92
CA LYS A 130 16.02 17.74 19.39
C LYS A 130 17.44 17.92 19.90
N ASN A 131 18.42 17.26 19.29
CA ASN A 131 19.83 17.39 19.68
C ASN A 131 20.38 18.79 19.45
N ALA A 132 19.94 19.49 18.40
CA ALA A 132 20.32 20.87 18.16
C ALA A 132 19.79 21.80 19.27
N LYS A 133 18.50 21.68 19.63
CA LYS A 133 17.87 22.49 20.68
C LYS A 133 18.48 22.33 22.07
N GLN A 134 19.16 21.21 22.34
CA GLN A 134 19.82 20.98 23.64
C GLN A 134 21.22 21.62 23.72
N ARG A 135 21.77 22.09 22.59
CA ARG A 135 23.10 22.69 22.50
C ARG A 135 23.08 24.22 22.56
N ASP A 136 21.89 24.82 22.45
CA ASP A 136 21.62 26.26 22.56
C ASP A 136 21.17 26.62 24.00
#